data_AF-A0A5D2YQI1-F1
#
_entry.id   AF-A0A5D2YQI1-F1
#
_cell.length_a   1.000
_cell.length_b   1.000
_cell.length_c   1.000
_cell.angle_alpha   90.00
_cell.angle_beta   90.00
_cell.angle_gamma   90.00
#
_symmetry.space_group_name_H-M   'P 1'
#
loop_
_entity.id
_entity.type
_entity.pdbx_description
1 polymer ?
#
loop_
_entity_poly.entity_id
_entity_poly.type
_entity_poly.pdbx_seq_one_letter_code
_entity_poly.pdbx_strand_id
1 'polypeptide(L)'
;MVSVTVSVAKPTLQANAKGFAEFSGLRNSASLTFARKTSDDFQSVIAFQTSALGINNGGYRKGVVEAKLKVAINGFGRIGRNFLRCWHGRKDSPLDVIAINDTGGVKQASHLLKYDSTLGIFEADVKPVGDNAISVDGKVIKVVSDRNPVNLPWKDLGIDLVIEGTGVFVDRDGAGKHVQAGAKKVLITAPGKGDIPTYVVGVNADIYNPDEPIISNASCTTNCLAPFVKVLDQKFGIIKGTMTTTHSYTGDQRLLDASHRDLRRARAAALNIVPTSTGAAKAVALVLPTLKGKLNGIALRVPTPNVSVVDLVVQVSKKTFAEEVNAAFRESAEKELKGILSVCDEPLVSVDFRCSDVSSTVDASLTMVMGDDMVKVIAWYDNEWGYSQRVVDLADIVANNWK
;
A
#
# COMPACT_ATOMS: atom_id res chain seq x y z
N MET A 1 -39.31 -65.49 4.47
CA MET A 1 -38.30 -66.43 4.99
C MET A 1 -37.05 -65.63 5.35
N VAL A 2 -36.33 -66.01 6.42
CA VAL A 2 -34.87 -65.77 6.71
C VAL A 2 -34.22 -64.59 5.95
N SER A 3 -33.83 -63.44 6.52
CA SER A 3 -33.54 -63.01 7.90
C SER A 3 -32.39 -63.74 8.59
N VAL A 4 -31.18 -63.15 8.55
CA VAL A 4 -30.04 -63.51 9.42
C VAL A 4 -29.45 -62.23 10.02
N THR A 5 -29.53 -62.12 11.34
CA THR A 5 -28.80 -61.14 12.16
C THR A 5 -27.54 -61.77 12.74
N VAL A 6 -26.47 -60.98 12.91
CA VAL A 6 -25.32 -61.32 13.76
C VAL A 6 -24.99 -60.11 14.64
N SER A 7 -24.60 -60.37 15.89
CA SER A 7 -24.49 -59.37 16.95
C SER A 7 -23.08 -59.26 17.53
N VAL A 8 -22.66 -58.01 17.76
CA VAL A 8 -21.76 -57.47 18.80
C VAL A 8 -20.89 -58.45 19.60
N ALA A 9 -19.57 -58.18 19.61
CA ALA A 9 -18.70 -58.39 20.77
C ALA A 9 -17.81 -57.15 20.99
N LYS A 10 -17.53 -56.81 22.26
CA LYS A 10 -16.58 -55.76 22.66
C LYS A 10 -15.33 -56.39 23.28
N PRO A 11 -14.19 -55.69 23.24
CA PRO A 11 -13.26 -55.69 24.37
C PRO A 11 -13.08 -54.29 24.95
N THR A 12 -13.40 -54.16 26.24
CA THR A 12 -12.64 -53.33 27.19
C THR A 12 -11.25 -53.97 27.41
N LEU A 13 -10.21 -53.37 28.00
CA LEU A 13 -10.10 -52.20 28.88
C LEU A 13 -8.61 -51.79 28.94
N GLN A 14 -8.30 -50.50 29.08
CA GLN A 14 -7.33 -49.90 30.04
C GLN A 14 -6.78 -48.57 29.52
N ALA A 15 -6.58 -47.63 30.46
CA ALA A 15 -5.94 -46.34 30.21
C ALA A 15 -4.53 -46.35 30.77
N ASN A 16 -3.67 -45.46 30.28
CA ASN A 16 -2.50 -45.02 31.04
C ASN A 16 -2.26 -43.54 30.76
N ALA A 17 -2.14 -42.74 31.82
CA ALA A 17 -2.04 -41.29 31.75
C ALA A 17 -0.67 -40.81 32.25
N LYS A 18 0.03 -40.03 31.41
CA LYS A 18 1.20 -39.19 31.71
C LYS A 18 1.56 -38.43 30.42
N GLY A 19 1.83 -37.13 30.43
CA GLY A 19 1.70 -36.16 31.52
C GLY A 19 1.65 -34.73 30.96
N PHE A 20 1.09 -33.79 31.71
CA PHE A 20 0.89 -32.40 31.28
C PHE A 20 1.34 -31.44 32.40
N ALA A 21 2.66 -31.30 32.58
CA ALA A 21 3.27 -30.36 33.52
C ALA A 21 4.76 -30.17 33.17
N GLU A 22 5.16 -28.92 32.92
CA GLU A 22 6.39 -28.25 33.42
C GLU A 22 6.69 -26.98 32.61
N PHE A 23 6.15 -25.84 33.05
CA PHE A 23 6.82 -24.53 32.87
C PHE A 23 6.32 -23.49 33.90
N SER A 24 6.77 -23.61 35.15
CA SER A 24 6.42 -22.69 36.24
C SER A 24 7.65 -21.93 36.74
N GLY A 25 7.94 -20.78 36.12
CA GLY A 25 9.09 -19.94 36.44
C GLY A 25 8.70 -18.55 36.97
N LEU A 26 8.32 -18.44 38.25
CA LEU A 26 8.00 -17.17 38.91
C LEU A 26 8.77 -17.02 40.22
N ARG A 27 9.63 -15.99 40.32
CA ARG A 27 10.05 -15.36 41.58
C ARG A 27 10.20 -13.85 41.37
N ASN A 28 10.01 -13.10 42.46
CA ASN A 28 9.81 -11.66 42.45
C ASN A 28 10.37 -11.04 43.75
N SER A 29 11.28 -10.07 43.63
CA SER A 29 11.83 -9.21 44.71
C SER A 29 12.98 -8.36 44.12
N ALA A 30 13.32 -7.16 44.60
CA ALA A 30 12.63 -6.23 45.51
C ALA A 30 13.06 -4.78 45.21
N SER A 31 12.39 -3.81 45.83
CA SER A 31 12.68 -2.37 45.74
C SER A 31 13.80 -1.92 46.70
N LEU A 32 14.40 -0.75 46.43
CA LEU A 32 14.62 0.30 47.44
C LEU A 32 15.03 1.65 46.80
N THR A 33 14.91 2.72 47.58
CA THR A 33 15.12 4.14 47.21
C THR A 33 16.24 4.76 48.06
N PHE A 34 16.75 5.95 47.67
CA PHE A 34 16.95 7.09 48.59
C PHE A 34 17.16 8.42 47.81
N ALA A 35 17.11 9.58 48.50
CA ALA A 35 17.09 10.90 47.86
C ALA A 35 17.63 12.06 48.73
N ARG A 36 17.93 13.20 48.08
CA ARG A 36 18.09 14.59 48.59
C ARG A 36 19.20 14.92 49.61
N LYS A 37 19.94 16.01 49.35
CA LYS A 37 19.80 17.36 49.97
C LYS A 37 20.75 18.39 49.29
N THR A 38 20.34 19.62 48.93
CA THR A 38 20.20 20.91 49.69
C THR A 38 21.51 21.41 50.33
N SER A 39 21.83 22.71 50.38
CA SER A 39 21.25 23.97 49.82
C SER A 39 22.42 25.01 49.66
N ASP A 40 22.43 26.36 49.76
CA ASP A 40 21.62 27.54 50.17
C ASP A 40 22.28 28.79 49.49
N ASP A 41 21.83 30.07 49.49
CA ASP A 41 20.53 30.76 49.39
C ASP A 41 20.81 32.32 49.20
N PHE A 42 19.80 33.19 49.27
CA PHE A 42 19.79 34.67 49.47
C PHE A 42 19.96 35.67 48.30
N GLN A 43 18.84 36.36 47.98
CA GLN A 43 18.63 37.82 47.83
C GLN A 43 19.50 38.65 46.82
N SER A 44 18.98 39.59 46.01
CA SER A 44 17.67 40.30 46.00
C SER A 44 17.40 41.05 44.66
N VAL A 45 16.29 41.83 44.63
CA VAL A 45 15.85 42.85 43.63
C VAL A 45 15.06 42.31 42.43
N ILE A 46 13.96 43.02 42.09
CA ILE A 46 12.96 42.69 41.06
C ILE A 46 13.06 43.66 39.90
N ALA A 47 13.03 43.16 38.66
CA ALA A 47 12.69 43.92 37.45
C ALA A 47 11.92 43.04 36.44
N PHE A 48 10.97 43.67 35.74
CA PHE A 48 9.94 43.07 34.87
C PHE A 48 10.48 42.08 33.81
N GLN A 49 9.87 40.90 33.69
CA GLN A 49 10.25 39.86 32.70
C GLN A 49 9.32 39.82 31.48
N THR A 50 9.89 39.74 30.26
CA THR A 50 9.37 38.89 29.16
C THR A 50 10.36 38.76 27.98
N SER A 51 11.62 38.37 28.22
CA SER A 51 12.56 38.01 27.13
C SER A 51 13.74 37.12 27.54
N ALA A 52 13.93 36.02 26.79
CA ALA A 52 15.17 35.24 26.58
C ALA A 52 14.83 34.18 25.50
N LEU A 53 15.50 34.02 24.35
CA LEU A 53 16.83 34.47 23.91
C LEU A 53 17.97 33.96 24.82
N GLY A 54 18.07 32.65 24.94
CA GLY A 54 19.32 32.01 25.38
C GLY A 54 20.35 32.00 24.24
N ILE A 55 21.42 32.79 24.38
CA ILE A 55 22.61 32.68 23.53
C ILE A 55 23.53 31.64 24.16
N ASN A 56 23.87 30.59 23.41
CA ASN A 56 24.95 29.66 23.75
C ASN A 56 25.96 29.63 22.61
N ASN A 57 27.24 29.54 22.94
CA ASN A 57 28.32 29.46 21.95
C ASN A 57 28.24 28.15 21.15
N GLY A 58 28.33 28.24 19.81
CA GLY A 58 28.49 27.07 18.95
C GLY A 58 27.44 26.90 17.85
N GLY A 59 27.35 27.86 16.92
CA GLY A 59 26.70 27.67 15.62
C GLY A 59 25.17 27.76 15.60
N TYR A 60 24.65 28.86 15.05
CA TYR A 60 23.25 28.98 14.67
C TYR A 60 22.90 28.03 13.51
N ARG A 61 22.62 26.76 13.82
CA ARG A 61 21.80 25.93 12.93
C ARG A 61 20.38 26.48 12.94
N LYS A 62 20.08 27.39 12.01
CA LYS A 62 18.72 27.57 11.51
C LYS A 62 18.24 26.19 11.07
N GLY A 63 17.33 25.58 11.83
CA GLY A 63 16.55 24.46 11.32
C GLY A 63 15.80 24.98 10.09
N VAL A 64 16.07 24.40 8.92
CA VAL A 64 15.24 24.63 7.74
C VAL A 64 13.92 23.95 8.05
N VAL A 65 12.91 24.74 8.43
CA VAL A 65 11.53 24.27 8.55
C VAL A 65 11.01 24.13 7.13
N GLU A 66 11.33 22.99 6.52
CA GLU A 66 10.94 22.66 5.16
C GLU A 66 9.41 22.62 5.10
N ALA A 67 8.84 23.39 4.17
CA ALA A 67 7.41 23.68 4.16
C ALA A 67 6.64 22.45 3.67
N LYS A 68 6.10 21.67 4.62
CA LYS A 68 5.37 20.44 4.29
C LYS A 68 4.14 20.70 3.43
N LEU A 69 3.97 19.87 2.41
CA LEU A 69 2.87 19.92 1.45
C LEU A 69 1.56 19.48 2.10
N LYS A 70 0.50 20.29 2.00
CA LYS A 70 -0.77 19.97 2.66
C LYS A 70 -1.58 18.96 1.86
N VAL A 71 -1.79 17.79 2.44
CA VAL A 71 -2.49 16.67 1.81
C VAL A 71 -3.91 16.50 2.36
N ALA A 72 -4.87 16.22 1.47
CA ALA A 72 -6.16 15.67 1.84
C ALA A 72 -6.39 14.29 1.20
N ILE A 73 -7.08 13.39 1.89
CA ILE A 73 -7.43 12.05 1.41
C ILE A 73 -8.91 12.02 1.05
N ASN A 74 -9.26 11.89 -0.24
CA ASN A 74 -10.64 11.74 -0.68
C ASN A 74 -11.02 10.25 -0.74
N GLY A 75 -11.99 9.83 0.08
CA GLY A 75 -12.43 8.45 0.15
C GLY A 75 -11.56 7.60 1.08
N PHE A 76 -11.89 7.58 2.37
CA PHE A 76 -11.19 6.80 3.41
C PHE A 76 -11.52 5.29 3.39
N GLY A 77 -11.63 4.73 2.18
CA GLY A 77 -11.64 3.29 1.91
C GLY A 77 -10.28 2.64 2.20
N ARG A 78 -10.07 1.40 1.75
CA ARG A 78 -8.83 0.65 2.06
C ARG A 78 -7.56 1.43 1.71
N ILE A 79 -7.45 1.93 0.47
CA ILE A 79 -6.25 2.65 0.02
C ILE A 79 -6.10 3.98 0.77
N GLY A 80 -7.18 4.72 1.04
CA GLY A 80 -7.12 5.95 1.83
C GLY A 80 -6.61 5.74 3.27
N ARG A 81 -7.01 4.63 3.92
CA ARG A 81 -6.50 4.29 5.26
C ARG A 81 -5.08 3.73 5.23
N ASN A 82 -4.74 2.93 4.23
CA ASN A 82 -3.38 2.40 4.08
C ASN A 82 -2.38 3.50 3.71
N PHE A 83 -2.73 4.46 2.83
CA PHE A 83 -1.92 5.66 2.58
C PHE A 83 -1.58 6.38 3.88
N LEU A 84 -2.56 6.59 4.76
CA LEU A 84 -2.32 7.26 6.05
C LEU A 84 -1.42 6.46 7.00
N ARG A 85 -1.54 5.12 7.01
CA ARG A 85 -0.65 4.22 7.77
C ARG A 85 0.78 4.22 7.22
N CYS A 86 0.94 4.12 5.89
CA CYS A 86 2.22 4.17 5.20
C CYS A 86 2.91 5.53 5.35
N TRP A 87 2.15 6.63 5.33
CA TRP A 87 2.65 7.99 5.58
C TRP A 87 3.07 8.18 7.05
N HIS A 88 2.25 7.73 8.01
CA HIS A 88 2.55 7.84 9.44
C HIS A 88 3.86 7.10 9.82
N GLY A 89 4.17 5.99 9.17
CA GLY A 89 5.44 5.28 9.33
C GLY A 89 6.69 6.06 8.84
N ARG A 90 6.54 7.16 8.09
CA ARG A 90 7.64 7.96 7.52
C ARG A 90 7.95 9.16 8.39
N LYS A 91 9.05 9.10 9.13
CA LYS A 91 9.56 10.18 9.98
C LYS A 91 9.76 11.49 9.20
N ASP A 92 10.35 11.39 8.02
CA ASP A 92 10.88 12.52 7.25
C ASP A 92 10.10 12.80 5.95
N SER A 93 8.83 12.35 5.83
CA SER A 93 8.03 12.67 4.63
C SER A 93 7.75 14.18 4.52
N PRO A 94 7.90 14.81 3.33
CA PRO A 94 7.54 16.20 3.08
C PRO A 94 6.03 16.47 3.12
N LEU A 95 5.19 15.46 3.32
CA LEU A 95 3.72 15.59 3.34
C LEU A 95 3.19 15.86 4.76
N ASP A 96 2.16 16.70 4.86
CA ASP A 96 1.37 16.88 6.09
C ASP A 96 -0.12 16.64 5.82
N VAL A 97 -0.68 15.56 6.35
CA VAL A 97 -2.10 15.20 6.14
C VAL A 97 -3.00 16.12 6.99
N ILE A 98 -3.76 16.98 6.33
CA ILE A 98 -4.64 17.97 6.97
C ILE A 98 -6.07 17.42 7.12
N ALA A 99 -6.56 16.70 6.11
CA ALA A 99 -7.97 16.33 6.02
C ALA A 99 -8.24 14.97 5.39
N ILE A 100 -9.39 14.40 5.75
CA ILE A 100 -9.94 13.15 5.23
C ILE A 100 -11.40 13.42 4.85
N ASN A 101 -11.83 13.02 3.64
CA ASN A 101 -13.25 12.94 3.30
C ASN A 101 -13.75 11.50 3.46
N ASP A 102 -14.66 11.29 4.41
CA ASP A 102 -15.32 10.01 4.67
C ASP A 102 -16.80 10.20 5.02
N THR A 103 -17.68 9.67 4.18
CA THR A 103 -19.13 9.68 4.41
C THR A 103 -19.59 8.83 5.62
N GLY A 104 -18.70 8.03 6.20
CA GLY A 104 -18.94 7.34 7.48
C GLY A 104 -18.69 8.23 8.72
N GLY A 105 -18.07 9.40 8.55
CA GLY A 105 -17.76 10.34 9.63
C GLY A 105 -16.70 9.83 10.62
N VAL A 106 -16.40 10.67 11.62
CA VAL A 106 -15.30 10.46 12.60
C VAL A 106 -15.32 9.07 13.25
N LYS A 107 -16.49 8.58 13.68
CA LYS A 107 -16.61 7.30 14.37
C LYS A 107 -16.20 6.11 13.49
N GLN A 108 -16.58 6.10 12.21
CA GLN A 108 -16.20 5.01 11.29
C GLN A 108 -14.74 5.18 10.86
N ALA A 109 -14.32 6.41 10.51
CA ALA A 109 -12.95 6.71 10.11
C ALA A 109 -11.93 6.27 11.18
N SER A 110 -12.12 6.69 12.44
CA SER A 110 -11.26 6.30 13.55
C SER A 110 -11.26 4.79 13.82
N HIS A 111 -12.44 4.16 13.88
CA HIS A 111 -12.54 2.73 14.17
C HIS A 111 -11.89 1.86 13.08
N LEU A 112 -12.19 2.12 11.80
CA LEU A 112 -11.66 1.38 10.66
C LEU A 112 -10.18 1.70 10.36
N LEU A 113 -9.65 2.81 10.90
CA LEU A 113 -8.21 3.09 10.92
C LEU A 113 -7.50 2.32 12.03
N LYS A 114 -8.11 2.20 13.23
CA LYS A 114 -7.51 1.48 14.35
C LYS A 114 -7.54 -0.04 14.17
N TYR A 115 -8.61 -0.59 13.59
CA TYR A 115 -8.81 -2.04 13.45
C TYR A 115 -9.00 -2.43 11.98
N ASP A 116 -8.17 -3.35 11.47
CA ASP A 116 -8.31 -3.90 10.12
C ASP A 116 -8.11 -5.43 10.11
N SER A 117 -9.02 -6.16 9.46
CA SER A 117 -9.01 -7.64 9.44
C SER A 117 -7.84 -8.25 8.67
N THR A 118 -7.19 -7.50 7.79
CA THR A 118 -6.00 -7.94 7.05
C THR A 118 -4.74 -7.55 7.81
N LEU A 119 -4.62 -6.28 8.15
CA LEU A 119 -3.37 -5.66 8.63
C LEU A 119 -3.26 -5.63 10.16
N GLY A 120 -4.30 -6.04 10.89
CA GLY A 120 -4.33 -6.08 12.35
C GLY A 120 -4.74 -4.75 13.00
N ILE A 121 -4.30 -4.56 14.25
CA ILE A 121 -4.51 -3.32 15.00
C ILE A 121 -3.39 -2.36 14.64
N PHE A 122 -3.72 -1.14 14.24
CA PHE A 122 -2.73 -0.13 13.90
C PHE A 122 -2.03 0.39 15.18
N GLU A 123 -0.70 0.46 15.17
CA GLU A 123 0.14 0.76 16.34
C GLU A 123 0.25 2.26 16.68
N ALA A 124 -0.79 3.04 16.37
CA ALA A 124 -0.93 4.46 16.74
C ALA A 124 -2.10 4.69 17.72
N ASP A 125 -2.03 5.74 18.52
CA ASP A 125 -3.11 6.23 19.37
C ASP A 125 -4.18 6.96 18.53
N VAL A 126 -5.09 6.19 17.94
CA VAL A 126 -6.19 6.68 17.11
C VAL A 126 -7.42 6.99 17.97
N LYS A 127 -7.85 8.26 18.01
CA LYS A 127 -8.99 8.74 18.82
C LYS A 127 -9.91 9.68 18.05
N PRO A 128 -11.24 9.62 18.24
CA PRO A 128 -12.14 10.72 17.87
C PRO A 128 -11.74 12.03 18.56
N VAL A 129 -11.88 13.17 17.86
CA VAL A 129 -11.71 14.52 18.41
C VAL A 129 -12.96 15.32 18.05
N GLY A 130 -13.96 15.28 18.93
CA GLY A 130 -15.31 15.75 18.62
C GLY A 130 -15.92 15.02 17.43
N ASP A 131 -16.84 15.69 16.74
CA ASP A 131 -17.59 15.12 15.60
C ASP A 131 -16.97 15.42 14.22
N ASN A 132 -15.86 16.17 14.16
CA ASN A 132 -15.26 16.67 12.91
C ASN A 132 -13.75 16.43 12.74
N ALA A 133 -13.10 15.67 13.64
CA ALA A 133 -11.69 15.32 13.51
C ALA A 133 -11.33 13.96 14.15
N ILE A 134 -10.18 13.41 13.75
CA ILE A 134 -9.49 12.32 14.46
C ILE A 134 -8.11 12.78 14.93
N SER A 135 -7.61 12.20 16.00
CA SER A 135 -6.21 12.25 16.42
C SER A 135 -5.53 10.94 16.03
N VAL A 136 -4.27 11.04 15.60
CA VAL A 136 -3.33 9.92 15.41
C VAL A 136 -2.02 10.33 16.07
N ASP A 137 -1.68 9.71 17.20
CA ASP A 137 -0.52 10.08 18.05
C ASP A 137 -0.44 11.58 18.38
N GLY A 138 -1.60 12.19 18.64
CA GLY A 138 -1.72 13.62 18.96
C GLY A 138 -1.85 14.53 17.75
N LYS A 139 -1.51 14.09 16.53
CA LYS A 139 -1.78 14.86 15.32
C LYS A 139 -3.27 14.84 15.01
N VAL A 140 -3.91 16.00 15.08
CA VAL A 140 -5.30 16.21 14.67
C VAL A 140 -5.40 16.29 13.15
N ILE A 141 -6.35 15.55 12.58
CA ILE A 141 -6.67 15.48 11.15
C ILE A 141 -8.19 15.69 11.00
N LYS A 142 -8.60 16.67 10.19
CA LYS A 142 -10.01 17.03 10.03
C LYS A 142 -10.75 15.97 9.23
N VAL A 143 -11.94 15.57 9.66
CA VAL A 143 -12.86 14.72 8.89
C VAL A 143 -13.96 15.59 8.29
N VAL A 144 -14.12 15.52 6.97
CA VAL A 144 -15.24 16.10 6.23
C VAL A 144 -16.05 14.96 5.58
N SER A 145 -17.27 15.28 5.13
CA SER A 145 -18.19 14.28 4.59
C SER A 145 -19.08 14.90 3.50
N ASP A 146 -18.63 14.87 2.25
CA ASP A 146 -19.49 15.10 1.08
C ASP A 146 -19.19 14.08 -0.03
N ARG A 147 -20.19 13.79 -0.87
CA ARG A 147 -20.07 12.94 -2.06
C ARG A 147 -19.76 13.72 -3.33
N ASN A 148 -19.97 15.04 -3.33
CA ASN A 148 -19.59 15.93 -4.42
C ASN A 148 -18.25 16.61 -4.13
N PRO A 149 -17.17 16.30 -4.87
CA PRO A 149 -15.86 16.91 -4.64
C PRO A 149 -15.82 18.45 -4.64
N VAL A 150 -16.71 19.11 -5.40
CA VAL A 150 -16.78 20.59 -5.50
C VAL A 150 -17.21 21.23 -4.18
N ASN A 151 -17.93 20.51 -3.31
CA ASN A 151 -18.40 21.01 -2.02
C ASN A 151 -17.32 20.93 -0.92
N LEU A 152 -16.18 20.27 -1.17
CA LEU A 152 -15.18 20.00 -0.14
C LEU A 152 -14.36 21.28 0.15
N PRO A 153 -14.06 21.61 1.42
CA PRO A 153 -13.44 22.88 1.80
C PRO A 153 -11.93 22.91 1.56
N TRP A 154 -11.47 22.49 0.38
CA TRP A 154 -10.05 22.37 0.04
C TRP A 154 -9.36 23.73 0.00
N LYS A 155 -10.02 24.74 -0.57
CA LYS A 155 -9.56 26.14 -0.51
C LYS A 155 -9.36 26.65 0.92
N ASP A 156 -10.34 26.46 1.78
CA ASP A 156 -10.36 27.02 3.14
C ASP A 156 -9.34 26.34 4.07
N LEU A 157 -9.04 25.06 3.82
CA LEU A 157 -7.98 24.32 4.50
C LEU A 157 -6.59 24.55 3.88
N GLY A 158 -6.54 25.17 2.69
CA GLY A 158 -5.33 25.38 1.91
C GLY A 158 -4.68 24.07 1.47
N ILE A 159 -5.47 23.12 0.97
CA ILE A 159 -4.96 21.83 0.50
C ILE A 159 -4.16 22.02 -0.79
N ASP A 160 -2.95 21.48 -0.83
CA ASP A 160 -2.12 21.49 -2.03
C ASP A 160 -2.41 20.25 -2.89
N LEU A 161 -2.41 19.05 -2.29
CA LEU A 161 -2.55 17.77 -2.98
C LEU A 161 -3.72 16.94 -2.42
N VAL A 162 -4.57 16.43 -3.31
CA VAL A 162 -5.62 15.46 -2.97
C VAL A 162 -5.22 14.06 -3.41
N ILE A 163 -5.24 13.10 -2.50
CA ILE A 163 -5.16 11.66 -2.78
C ILE A 163 -6.56 11.17 -3.11
N GLU A 164 -6.84 10.90 -4.39
CA GLU A 164 -8.15 10.46 -4.87
C GLU A 164 -8.25 8.93 -4.80
N GLY A 165 -8.82 8.45 -3.68
CA GLY A 165 -8.94 7.05 -3.29
C GLY A 165 -10.36 6.47 -3.35
N THR A 166 -11.34 7.17 -3.94
CA THR A 166 -12.71 6.65 -4.12
C THR A 166 -12.79 5.62 -5.25
N GLY A 167 -11.92 5.71 -6.24
CA GLY A 167 -11.98 4.93 -7.49
C GLY A 167 -13.13 5.35 -8.42
N VAL A 168 -13.85 6.43 -8.13
CA VAL A 168 -14.94 6.99 -8.95
C VAL A 168 -14.39 8.09 -9.87
N PHE A 169 -13.64 9.03 -9.31
CA PHE A 169 -13.15 10.23 -10.00
C PHE A 169 -11.81 9.98 -10.70
N VAL A 170 -11.83 9.12 -11.73
CA VAL A 170 -10.63 8.58 -12.40
C VAL A 170 -10.36 9.20 -13.79
N ASP A 171 -11.00 10.33 -14.10
CA ASP A 171 -10.90 11.08 -15.35
C ASP A 171 -10.67 12.58 -15.05
N ARG A 172 -10.23 13.34 -16.07
CA ARG A 172 -9.85 14.76 -15.93
C ARG A 172 -11.01 15.61 -15.39
N ASP A 173 -12.24 15.36 -15.84
CA ASP A 173 -13.46 16.02 -15.35
C ASP A 173 -13.85 15.60 -13.93
N GLY A 174 -13.73 14.32 -13.59
CA GLY A 174 -14.04 13.79 -12.27
C GLY A 174 -13.08 14.33 -11.20
N ALA A 175 -11.78 14.14 -11.42
CA ALA A 175 -10.73 14.57 -10.51
C ALA A 175 -10.58 16.11 -10.46
N GLY A 176 -10.79 16.79 -11.60
CA GLY A 176 -10.71 18.25 -11.70
C GLY A 176 -11.69 19.00 -10.80
N LYS A 177 -12.75 18.35 -10.30
CA LYS A 177 -13.64 18.91 -9.28
C LYS A 177 -12.96 19.21 -7.95
N HIS A 178 -11.88 18.51 -7.60
CA HIS A 178 -11.05 18.87 -6.45
C HIS A 178 -10.25 20.15 -6.69
N VAL A 179 -9.82 20.39 -7.94
CA VAL A 179 -9.15 21.63 -8.32
C VAL A 179 -10.15 22.80 -8.32
N GLN A 180 -11.38 22.56 -8.76
CA GLN A 180 -12.48 23.53 -8.64
C GLN A 180 -12.82 23.88 -7.17
N ALA A 181 -12.72 22.91 -6.25
CA ALA A 181 -12.83 23.10 -4.81
C ALA A 181 -11.63 23.83 -4.18
N GLY A 182 -10.57 24.11 -4.95
CA GLY A 182 -9.40 24.89 -4.55
C GLY A 182 -8.19 24.08 -4.08
N ALA A 183 -8.14 22.77 -4.32
CA ALA A 183 -6.87 22.04 -4.27
C ALA A 183 -6.00 22.40 -5.48
N LYS A 184 -4.67 22.29 -5.37
CA LYS A 184 -3.76 22.60 -6.50
C LYS A 184 -3.53 21.39 -7.41
N LYS A 185 -3.38 20.19 -6.86
CA LYS A 185 -3.13 18.93 -7.60
C LYS A 185 -3.93 17.74 -7.06
N VAL A 186 -4.07 16.71 -7.89
CA VAL A 186 -4.74 15.44 -7.57
C VAL A 186 -3.89 14.23 -7.99
N LEU A 187 -3.70 13.27 -7.08
CA LEU A 187 -3.08 11.98 -7.32
C LEU A 187 -4.14 10.87 -7.23
N ILE A 188 -4.47 10.26 -8.37
CA ILE A 188 -5.49 9.21 -8.49
C ILE A 188 -4.88 7.85 -8.14
N THR A 189 -5.44 7.16 -7.14
CA THR A 189 -4.96 5.83 -6.68
C THR A 189 -5.62 4.68 -7.47
N ALA A 190 -5.80 4.89 -8.77
CA ALA A 190 -6.36 3.96 -9.74
C ALA A 190 -5.92 4.37 -11.16
N PRO A 191 -6.01 3.48 -12.17
CA PRO A 191 -5.70 3.84 -13.55
C PRO A 191 -6.56 5.00 -14.04
N GLY A 192 -5.90 6.08 -14.48
CA GLY A 192 -6.56 7.20 -15.13
C GLY A 192 -7.21 6.78 -16.45
N LYS A 193 -8.33 7.42 -16.79
CA LYS A 193 -8.96 7.35 -18.11
C LYS A 193 -8.53 8.53 -18.97
N GLY A 194 -8.58 8.35 -20.29
CA GLY A 194 -8.29 9.41 -21.25
C GLY A 194 -6.80 9.71 -21.30
N ASP A 195 -6.44 10.96 -21.05
CA ASP A 195 -5.12 11.55 -21.24
C ASP A 195 -4.33 11.79 -19.93
N ILE A 196 -4.82 11.27 -18.79
CA ILE A 196 -4.17 11.45 -17.49
C ILE A 196 -2.77 10.82 -17.46
N PRO A 197 -1.70 11.61 -17.20
CA PRO A 197 -0.34 11.10 -17.05
C PRO A 197 -0.26 10.03 -15.97
N THR A 198 0.40 8.92 -16.31
CA THR A 198 0.49 7.74 -15.45
C THR A 198 1.95 7.48 -15.10
N TYR A 199 2.24 7.37 -13.80
CA TYR A 199 3.58 7.16 -13.27
C TYR A 199 3.63 5.91 -12.39
N VAL A 200 4.75 5.19 -12.45
CA VAL A 200 5.10 4.07 -11.56
C VAL A 200 6.51 4.32 -11.04
N VAL A 201 6.66 4.32 -9.72
CA VAL A 201 7.94 4.60 -9.03
C VAL A 201 8.96 3.49 -9.36
N GLY A 202 10.21 3.89 -9.58
CA GLY A 202 11.28 3.01 -10.10
C GLY A 202 11.19 2.71 -11.60
N VAL A 203 10.04 2.97 -12.25
CA VAL A 203 9.85 2.71 -13.69
C VAL A 203 10.01 3.98 -14.52
N ASN A 204 9.14 4.99 -14.29
CA ASN A 204 9.11 6.26 -15.03
C ASN A 204 8.73 7.50 -14.17
N ALA A 205 8.66 7.39 -12.84
CA ALA A 205 8.31 8.53 -11.99
C ALA A 205 9.39 9.64 -11.94
N ASP A 206 10.59 9.34 -12.44
CA ASP A 206 11.70 10.25 -12.69
C ASP A 206 11.39 11.29 -13.80
N ILE A 207 10.50 10.97 -14.74
CA ILE A 207 10.00 11.91 -15.76
C ILE A 207 8.65 12.55 -15.37
N TYR A 208 8.37 12.67 -14.07
CA TYR A 208 7.20 13.40 -13.55
C TYR A 208 7.21 14.86 -14.03
N ASN A 209 6.13 15.30 -14.69
CA ASN A 209 5.94 16.69 -15.07
C ASN A 209 5.28 17.48 -13.93
N PRO A 210 5.95 18.45 -13.29
CA PRO A 210 5.36 19.25 -12.22
C PRO A 210 4.19 20.14 -12.65
N ASP A 211 4.03 20.38 -13.95
CA ASP A 211 3.00 21.28 -14.50
C ASP A 211 1.66 20.56 -14.74
N GLU A 212 1.60 19.25 -14.54
CA GLU A 212 0.37 18.45 -14.61
C GLU A 212 -0.41 18.51 -13.28
N PRO A 213 -1.68 18.97 -13.30
CA PRO A 213 -2.48 19.10 -12.08
C PRO A 213 -3.14 17.78 -11.64
N ILE A 214 -3.24 16.78 -12.52
CA ILE A 214 -3.94 15.52 -12.24
C ILE A 214 -3.11 14.36 -12.81
N ILE A 215 -2.69 13.43 -11.94
CA ILE A 215 -1.83 12.30 -12.30
C ILE A 215 -2.36 10.98 -11.71
N SER A 216 -1.93 9.83 -12.25
CA SER A 216 -2.33 8.49 -11.81
C SER A 216 -1.15 7.64 -11.35
N ASN A 217 -1.28 6.95 -10.22
CA ASN A 217 -0.33 5.92 -9.75
C ASN A 217 -0.60 4.54 -10.40
N ALA A 218 -1.21 4.50 -11.59
CA ALA A 218 -1.65 3.26 -12.27
C ALA A 218 -2.51 2.33 -11.36
N SER A 219 -2.30 1.02 -11.45
CA SER A 219 -2.91 0.01 -10.55
C SER A 219 -1.85 -0.76 -9.77
N CYS A 220 -2.27 -1.46 -8.71
CA CYS A 220 -1.41 -2.39 -7.97
C CYS A 220 -0.77 -3.45 -8.89
N THR A 221 -1.54 -4.09 -9.79
CA THR A 221 -0.98 -5.04 -10.78
C THR A 221 0.00 -4.37 -11.74
N THR A 222 -0.21 -3.10 -12.14
CA THR A 222 0.77 -2.37 -12.98
C THR A 222 2.05 -2.06 -12.22
N ASN A 223 1.96 -1.69 -10.93
CA ASN A 223 3.11 -1.44 -10.07
C ASN A 223 3.90 -2.73 -9.77
N CYS A 224 3.23 -3.90 -9.71
CA CYS A 224 3.92 -5.19 -9.63
C CYS A 224 4.59 -5.57 -10.95
N LEU A 225 3.87 -5.47 -12.08
CA LEU A 225 4.33 -5.94 -13.38
C LEU A 225 5.46 -5.08 -13.97
N ALA A 226 5.33 -3.76 -13.94
CA ALA A 226 6.23 -2.86 -14.67
C ALA A 226 7.71 -2.88 -14.22
N PRO A 227 8.05 -3.01 -12.91
CA PRO A 227 9.45 -3.09 -12.47
C PRO A 227 10.20 -4.31 -13.03
N PHE A 228 9.69 -5.54 -12.89
CA PHE A 228 10.41 -6.70 -13.42
C PHE A 228 10.32 -6.78 -14.96
N VAL A 229 9.25 -6.26 -15.57
CA VAL A 229 9.18 -6.10 -17.03
C VAL A 229 10.21 -5.10 -17.56
N LYS A 230 10.53 -4.01 -16.83
CA LYS A 230 11.62 -3.08 -17.17
C LYS A 230 12.96 -3.82 -17.26
N VAL A 231 13.27 -4.65 -16.26
CA VAL A 231 14.48 -5.49 -16.26
C VAL A 231 14.48 -6.46 -17.45
N LEU A 232 13.36 -7.16 -17.72
CA LEU A 232 13.26 -8.11 -18.83
C LEU A 232 13.44 -7.45 -20.21
N ASP A 233 12.81 -6.31 -20.48
CA ASP A 233 12.96 -5.60 -21.75
C ASP A 233 14.37 -5.01 -21.92
N GLN A 234 14.98 -4.51 -20.84
CA GLN A 234 16.34 -3.93 -20.88
C GLN A 234 17.45 -4.98 -21.00
N LYS A 235 17.31 -6.16 -20.38
CA LYS A 235 18.36 -7.19 -20.32
C LYS A 235 18.21 -8.26 -21.42
N PHE A 236 16.98 -8.53 -21.87
CA PHE A 236 16.67 -9.60 -22.84
C PHE A 236 15.83 -9.16 -24.07
N GLY A 237 15.20 -7.98 -24.01
CA GLY A 237 14.37 -7.42 -25.09
C GLY A 237 13.09 -8.23 -25.32
N ILE A 238 11.94 -7.75 -24.84
CA ILE A 238 10.67 -8.46 -24.99
C ILE A 238 10.19 -8.33 -26.44
N ILE A 239 9.83 -9.44 -27.07
CA ILE A 239 9.16 -9.47 -28.38
C ILE A 239 7.65 -9.31 -28.19
N LYS A 240 7.06 -10.17 -27.36
CA LYS A 240 5.62 -10.21 -27.02
C LYS A 240 5.39 -11.06 -25.78
N GLY A 241 4.25 -10.91 -25.11
CA GLY A 241 3.88 -11.79 -24.00
C GLY A 241 2.45 -11.63 -23.51
N THR A 242 2.06 -12.51 -22.60
CA THR A 242 0.77 -12.49 -21.92
C THR A 242 0.97 -12.67 -20.43
N MET A 243 0.14 -12.02 -19.62
CA MET A 243 0.11 -12.19 -18.18
C MET A 243 -1.26 -12.65 -17.67
N THR A 244 -1.24 -13.46 -16.61
CA THR A 244 -2.40 -13.76 -15.78
C THR A 244 -2.09 -13.28 -14.37
N THR A 245 -2.98 -12.53 -13.72
CA THR A 245 -2.84 -12.25 -12.29
C THR A 245 -3.87 -13.04 -11.50
N THR A 246 -3.39 -13.94 -10.64
CA THR A 246 -4.22 -14.57 -9.62
C THR A 246 -4.27 -13.59 -8.45
N HIS A 247 -5.41 -12.92 -8.31
CA HIS A 247 -5.53 -11.69 -7.53
C HIS A 247 -6.58 -11.87 -6.44
N SER A 248 -6.27 -11.45 -5.21
CA SER A 248 -7.25 -11.37 -4.13
C SER A 248 -8.52 -10.60 -4.53
N TYR A 249 -9.64 -10.92 -3.88
CA TYR A 249 -10.88 -10.19 -4.13
C TYR A 249 -10.80 -8.74 -3.63
N THR A 250 -11.68 -7.89 -4.15
CA THR A 250 -11.71 -6.44 -3.83
C THR A 250 -13.15 -5.95 -3.66
N GLY A 251 -13.33 -4.75 -3.11
CA GLY A 251 -14.66 -4.16 -2.87
C GLY A 251 -15.54 -3.89 -4.10
N ASP A 252 -15.02 -4.07 -5.32
CA ASP A 252 -15.81 -4.09 -6.58
C ASP A 252 -16.62 -5.38 -6.74
N GLN A 253 -16.20 -6.48 -6.09
CA GLN A 253 -16.90 -7.77 -6.10
C GLN A 253 -17.97 -7.86 -5.00
N ARG A 254 -18.83 -8.87 -5.10
CA ARG A 254 -19.93 -9.10 -4.15
C ARG A 254 -19.62 -10.24 -3.18
N LEU A 255 -20.02 -10.10 -1.92
CA LEU A 255 -19.88 -11.15 -0.90
C LEU A 255 -20.80 -12.34 -1.17
N LEU A 256 -22.03 -12.06 -1.58
CA LEU A 256 -23.05 -12.99 -2.06
C LEU A 256 -23.46 -12.59 -3.49
N ASP A 257 -24.11 -13.47 -4.24
CA ASP A 257 -24.55 -13.19 -5.61
C ASP A 257 -25.46 -11.95 -5.68
N ALA A 258 -25.02 -10.88 -6.36
CA ALA A 258 -25.73 -9.61 -6.42
C ALA A 258 -25.35 -8.75 -7.66
N SER A 259 -26.23 -7.83 -8.06
CA SER A 259 -26.12 -7.02 -9.28
C SER A 259 -24.76 -6.34 -9.45
N HIS A 260 -24.11 -6.56 -10.60
CA HIS A 260 -22.87 -5.91 -11.01
C HIS A 260 -22.72 -5.89 -12.54
N ARG A 261 -22.02 -4.88 -13.08
CA ARG A 261 -21.79 -4.63 -14.52
C ARG A 261 -21.00 -5.75 -15.23
N ASP A 262 -20.03 -6.34 -14.56
CA ASP A 262 -19.37 -7.58 -14.95
C ASP A 262 -20.12 -8.72 -14.25
N LEU A 263 -20.87 -9.52 -15.01
CA LEU A 263 -21.69 -10.63 -14.52
C LEU A 263 -20.87 -11.74 -13.84
N ARG A 264 -19.56 -11.81 -14.07
CA ARG A 264 -18.69 -12.75 -13.36
C ARG A 264 -18.37 -12.24 -11.95
N ARG A 265 -18.09 -10.94 -11.81
CA ARG A 265 -17.90 -10.27 -10.49
C ARG A 265 -19.21 -10.07 -9.71
N ALA A 266 -20.36 -10.31 -10.34
CA ALA A 266 -21.65 -10.41 -9.65
C ALA A 266 -21.76 -11.65 -8.74
N ARG A 267 -20.90 -12.67 -8.93
CA ARG A 267 -20.88 -13.90 -8.13
C ARG A 267 -20.13 -13.73 -6.80
N ALA A 268 -20.52 -14.51 -5.79
CA ALA A 268 -19.93 -14.53 -4.45
C ALA A 268 -18.40 -14.72 -4.46
N ALA A 269 -17.67 -13.68 -4.04
CA ALA A 269 -16.22 -13.58 -4.17
C ALA A 269 -15.44 -14.65 -3.39
N ALA A 270 -15.91 -15.01 -2.19
CA ALA A 270 -15.25 -15.97 -1.30
C ALA A 270 -15.47 -17.44 -1.69
N LEU A 271 -16.21 -17.71 -2.78
CA LEU A 271 -16.58 -19.07 -3.21
C LEU A 271 -16.14 -19.40 -4.65
N ASN A 272 -15.58 -18.45 -5.39
CA ASN A 272 -15.35 -18.61 -6.83
C ASN A 272 -13.94 -18.17 -7.25
N ILE A 273 -13.38 -18.86 -8.25
CA ILE A 273 -12.35 -18.29 -9.12
C ILE A 273 -13.09 -17.51 -10.23
N VAL A 274 -12.89 -16.19 -10.31
CA VAL A 274 -13.66 -15.30 -11.20
C VAL A 274 -12.75 -14.70 -12.29
N PRO A 275 -12.80 -15.21 -13.53
CA PRO A 275 -11.96 -14.70 -14.61
C PRO A 275 -12.50 -13.38 -15.17
N THR A 276 -11.71 -12.31 -15.19
CA THR A 276 -12.10 -10.98 -15.69
C THR A 276 -10.97 -10.34 -16.51
N SER A 277 -11.31 -9.34 -17.32
CA SER A 277 -10.30 -8.58 -18.07
C SER A 277 -9.50 -7.66 -17.13
N THR A 278 -8.24 -7.37 -17.51
CA THR A 278 -7.41 -6.39 -16.82
C THR A 278 -6.80 -5.41 -17.81
N GLY A 279 -6.72 -4.14 -17.41
CA GLY A 279 -5.98 -3.11 -18.14
C GLY A 279 -4.47 -3.14 -17.85
N ALA A 280 -4.02 -3.85 -16.80
CA ALA A 280 -2.68 -3.69 -16.24
C ALA A 280 -1.54 -3.92 -17.26
N ALA A 281 -1.60 -5.01 -18.03
CA ALA A 281 -0.63 -5.33 -19.07
C ALA A 281 -0.55 -4.24 -20.17
N LYS A 282 -1.69 -3.64 -20.52
CA LYS A 282 -1.77 -2.55 -21.51
C LYS A 282 -1.29 -1.22 -20.91
N ALA A 283 -1.53 -1.00 -19.62
CA ALA A 283 -1.07 0.18 -18.88
C ALA A 283 0.46 0.20 -18.71
N VAL A 284 1.16 -0.94 -18.78
CA VAL A 284 2.63 -0.97 -18.86
C VAL A 284 3.13 -0.14 -20.05
N ALA A 285 2.43 -0.12 -21.18
CA ALA A 285 2.82 0.68 -22.34
C ALA A 285 2.69 2.21 -22.15
N LEU A 286 2.06 2.66 -21.05
CA LEU A 286 2.02 4.08 -20.67
C LEU A 286 3.30 4.51 -19.91
N VAL A 287 3.94 3.56 -19.21
CA VAL A 287 5.15 3.80 -18.41
C VAL A 287 6.43 3.25 -19.06
N LEU A 288 6.30 2.31 -20.01
CA LEU A 288 7.36 1.74 -20.83
C LEU A 288 6.89 1.71 -22.31
N PRO A 289 7.03 2.82 -23.06
CA PRO A 289 6.50 2.94 -24.43
C PRO A 289 7.05 1.90 -25.42
N THR A 290 8.24 1.34 -25.18
CA THR A 290 8.85 0.24 -25.95
C THR A 290 8.00 -1.03 -25.98
N LEU A 291 7.04 -1.16 -25.06
CA LEU A 291 6.18 -2.33 -24.90
C LEU A 291 4.77 -2.14 -25.47
N LYS A 292 4.51 -1.02 -26.16
CA LYS A 292 3.22 -0.72 -26.79
C LYS A 292 2.80 -1.82 -27.77
N GLY A 293 1.71 -2.52 -27.45
CA GLY A 293 1.17 -3.64 -28.22
C GLY A 293 1.84 -5.00 -27.97
N LYS A 294 2.95 -5.06 -27.22
CA LYS A 294 3.66 -6.32 -26.92
C LYS A 294 3.01 -7.16 -25.82
N LEU A 295 2.34 -6.52 -24.86
CA LEU A 295 1.78 -7.16 -23.66
C LEU A 295 0.25 -7.06 -23.57
N ASN A 296 -0.38 -8.13 -23.13
CA ASN A 296 -1.82 -8.22 -22.83
C ASN A 296 -2.06 -9.18 -21.66
N GLY A 297 -3.29 -9.31 -21.15
CA GLY A 297 -3.55 -10.27 -20.07
C GLY A 297 -4.96 -10.33 -19.50
N ILE A 298 -5.14 -11.21 -18.52
CA ILE A 298 -6.37 -11.44 -17.75
C ILE A 298 -6.11 -11.44 -16.24
N ALA A 299 -7.17 -11.39 -15.44
CA ALA A 299 -7.11 -11.59 -14.00
C ALA A 299 -8.05 -12.74 -13.59
N LEU A 300 -7.61 -13.56 -12.64
CA LEU A 300 -8.41 -14.56 -11.94
C LEU A 300 -8.59 -14.06 -10.51
N ARG A 301 -9.79 -13.60 -10.14
CA ARG A 301 -10.06 -13.24 -8.74
C ARG A 301 -10.27 -14.51 -7.92
N VAL A 302 -9.64 -14.62 -6.76
CA VAL A 302 -9.69 -15.84 -5.92
C VAL A 302 -10.14 -15.52 -4.48
N PRO A 303 -10.58 -16.53 -3.68
CA PRO A 303 -11.06 -16.36 -2.30
C PRO A 303 -10.06 -15.89 -1.23
N THR A 304 -8.99 -15.17 -1.58
CA THR A 304 -8.05 -14.55 -0.63
C THR A 304 -8.38 -13.05 -0.45
N PRO A 305 -8.19 -12.48 0.76
CA PRO A 305 -8.56 -11.10 1.07
C PRO A 305 -7.49 -10.07 0.67
N ASN A 306 -6.22 -10.47 0.63
CA ASN A 306 -5.05 -9.63 0.39
C ASN A 306 -3.90 -10.51 -0.16
N VAL A 307 -2.88 -9.86 -0.73
CA VAL A 307 -1.82 -10.40 -1.59
C VAL A 307 -2.33 -11.00 -2.89
N SER A 308 -1.56 -10.78 -3.94
CA SER A 308 -1.83 -11.24 -5.29
C SER A 308 -0.52 -11.63 -5.97
N VAL A 309 -0.62 -12.36 -7.08
CA VAL A 309 0.54 -12.81 -7.85
C VAL A 309 0.32 -12.51 -9.33
N VAL A 310 1.39 -12.14 -10.02
CA VAL A 310 1.46 -12.03 -11.49
C VAL A 310 2.23 -13.23 -12.02
N ASP A 311 1.62 -13.94 -12.96
CA ASP A 311 2.27 -14.87 -13.87
C ASP A 311 2.47 -14.14 -15.21
N LEU A 312 3.72 -13.94 -15.62
CA LEU A 312 4.08 -13.39 -16.93
C LEU A 312 4.79 -14.47 -17.76
N VAL A 313 4.34 -14.66 -19.00
CA VAL A 313 5.04 -15.43 -20.03
C VAL A 313 5.37 -14.52 -21.20
N VAL A 314 6.65 -14.39 -21.53
CA VAL A 314 7.18 -13.53 -22.62
C VAL A 314 8.12 -14.31 -23.54
N GLN A 315 8.03 -14.00 -24.83
CA GLN A 315 9.11 -14.31 -25.77
C GLN A 315 10.14 -13.17 -25.71
N VAL A 316 11.41 -13.50 -25.53
CA VAL A 316 12.55 -12.56 -25.51
C VAL A 316 13.40 -12.67 -26.77
N SER A 317 14.19 -11.64 -27.07
CA SER A 317 15.03 -11.56 -28.27
C SER A 317 16.47 -12.06 -28.05
N LYS A 318 17.00 -11.85 -26.85
CA LYS A 318 18.26 -12.43 -26.39
C LYS A 318 17.98 -13.77 -25.71
N LYS A 319 18.60 -14.84 -26.23
CA LYS A 319 18.55 -16.17 -25.62
C LYS A 319 19.09 -16.15 -24.18
N THR A 320 18.47 -16.91 -23.29
CA THR A 320 18.77 -16.88 -21.85
C THR A 320 18.40 -18.20 -21.14
N PHE A 321 18.65 -18.27 -19.83
CA PHE A 321 18.32 -19.39 -18.93
C PHE A 321 17.88 -18.84 -17.57
N ALA A 322 17.23 -19.66 -16.74
CA ALA A 322 16.52 -19.20 -15.54
C ALA A 322 17.43 -18.44 -14.55
N GLU A 323 18.66 -18.92 -14.36
CA GLU A 323 19.66 -18.34 -13.48
C GLU A 323 20.16 -16.97 -13.97
N GLU A 324 20.27 -16.75 -15.28
CA GLU A 324 20.63 -15.43 -15.84
C GLU A 324 19.51 -14.40 -15.65
N VAL A 325 18.25 -14.81 -15.87
CA VAL A 325 17.05 -14.00 -15.58
C VAL A 325 17.00 -13.65 -14.08
N ASN A 326 17.23 -14.64 -13.22
CA ASN A 326 17.27 -14.50 -11.77
C ASN A 326 18.41 -13.61 -11.28
N ALA A 327 19.59 -13.66 -11.91
CA ALA A 327 20.70 -12.77 -11.61
C ALA A 327 20.39 -11.31 -12.00
N ALA A 328 19.77 -11.09 -13.17
CA ALA A 328 19.37 -9.76 -13.62
C ALA A 328 18.35 -9.10 -12.67
N PHE A 329 17.40 -9.85 -12.12
CA PHE A 329 16.47 -9.31 -11.11
C PHE A 329 17.15 -8.92 -9.80
N ARG A 330 18.11 -9.72 -9.31
CA ARG A 330 18.89 -9.39 -8.10
C ARG A 330 19.73 -8.13 -8.32
N GLU A 331 20.42 -8.04 -9.46
CA GLU A 331 21.22 -6.87 -9.81
C GLU A 331 20.39 -5.57 -9.80
N SER A 332 19.21 -5.57 -10.43
CA SER A 332 18.33 -4.41 -10.45
C SER A 332 17.66 -4.13 -9.09
N ALA A 333 17.34 -5.16 -8.30
CA ALA A 333 16.78 -4.99 -6.95
C ALA A 333 17.79 -4.44 -5.93
N GLU A 334 19.09 -4.67 -6.12
CA GLU A 334 20.15 -4.02 -5.32
C GLU A 334 20.45 -2.59 -5.79
N LYS A 335 20.16 -2.27 -7.06
CA LYS A 335 20.47 -1.01 -7.75
C LYS A 335 19.20 -0.18 -8.03
N GLU A 336 18.82 -0.01 -9.31
CA GLU A 336 17.82 0.97 -9.75
C GLU A 336 16.37 0.72 -9.28
N LEU A 337 16.06 -0.49 -8.78
CA LEU A 337 14.75 -0.87 -8.26
C LEU A 337 14.77 -1.19 -6.75
N LYS A 338 15.80 -0.75 -6.03
CA LYS A 338 15.90 -0.97 -4.57
C LYS A 338 14.70 -0.38 -3.82
N GLY A 339 14.00 -1.23 -3.07
CA GLY A 339 12.74 -0.88 -2.38
C GLY A 339 11.48 -0.93 -3.24
N ILE A 340 11.61 -1.18 -4.55
CA ILE A 340 10.51 -1.31 -5.52
C ILE A 340 10.37 -2.77 -5.99
N LEU A 341 11.50 -3.45 -6.20
CA LEU A 341 11.63 -4.86 -6.55
C LEU A 341 12.38 -5.59 -5.43
N SER A 342 11.98 -6.81 -5.13
CA SER A 342 12.80 -7.79 -4.40
C SER A 342 12.78 -9.14 -5.12
N VAL A 343 13.60 -10.08 -4.65
CA VAL A 343 13.66 -11.46 -5.13
C VAL A 343 13.66 -12.39 -3.93
N CYS A 344 12.92 -13.50 -4.04
CA CYS A 344 12.76 -14.50 -2.98
C CYS A 344 13.13 -15.89 -3.51
N ASP A 345 13.95 -16.62 -2.73
CA ASP A 345 14.34 -18.01 -2.98
C ASP A 345 13.61 -19.02 -2.07
N GLU A 346 12.84 -18.53 -1.09
CA GLU A 346 12.11 -19.34 -0.13
C GLU A 346 10.74 -19.76 -0.70
N PRO A 347 10.25 -20.98 -0.43
CA PRO A 347 8.97 -21.49 -0.94
C PRO A 347 7.78 -20.93 -0.16
N LEU A 348 7.60 -19.61 -0.21
CA LEU A 348 6.58 -18.86 0.51
C LEU A 348 5.21 -18.88 -0.20
N VAL A 349 4.16 -18.49 0.52
CA VAL A 349 2.79 -18.39 0.00
C VAL A 349 2.20 -16.99 0.24
N SER A 350 0.98 -16.76 -0.26
CA SER A 350 0.38 -15.41 -0.32
C SER A 350 0.37 -14.65 1.00
N VAL A 351 0.13 -15.28 2.15
CA VAL A 351 0.05 -14.57 3.44
C VAL A 351 1.40 -14.00 3.90
N ASP A 352 2.51 -14.56 3.44
CA ASP A 352 3.86 -14.20 3.87
C ASP A 352 4.34 -12.87 3.25
N PHE A 353 3.76 -12.47 2.11
CA PHE A 353 4.03 -11.19 1.45
C PHE A 353 3.11 -10.04 1.92
N ARG A 354 2.21 -10.29 2.88
CA ARG A 354 1.33 -9.27 3.46
C ARG A 354 2.17 -8.22 4.19
N CYS A 355 1.81 -6.95 4.04
CA CYS A 355 2.60 -5.80 4.52
C CYS A 355 3.98 -5.66 3.87
N SER A 356 4.26 -6.32 2.74
CA SER A 356 5.53 -6.11 2.02
C SER A 356 5.57 -4.72 1.37
N ASP A 357 6.62 -3.94 1.66
CA ASP A 357 6.77 -2.55 1.22
C ASP A 357 7.17 -2.40 -0.26
N VAL A 358 7.67 -3.46 -0.89
CA VAL A 358 8.03 -3.46 -2.31
C VAL A 358 6.78 -3.57 -3.20
N SER A 359 6.90 -3.15 -4.46
CA SER A 359 5.79 -3.29 -5.42
C SER A 359 5.68 -4.69 -5.98
N SER A 360 6.79 -5.43 -5.99
CA SER A 360 6.93 -6.72 -6.65
C SER A 360 8.04 -7.54 -6.01
N THR A 361 7.73 -8.79 -5.65
CA THR A 361 8.69 -9.78 -5.15
C THR A 361 8.76 -10.93 -6.14
N VAL A 362 9.84 -11.05 -6.90
CA VAL A 362 10.02 -12.16 -7.85
C VAL A 362 10.26 -13.45 -7.08
N ASP A 363 9.50 -14.49 -7.45
CA ASP A 363 9.72 -15.85 -7.00
C ASP A 363 10.78 -16.50 -7.91
N ALA A 364 12.01 -16.58 -7.39
CA ALA A 364 13.14 -17.10 -8.15
C ALA A 364 13.00 -18.61 -8.42
N SER A 365 12.34 -19.34 -7.52
CA SER A 365 12.12 -20.79 -7.61
C SER A 365 11.15 -21.16 -8.73
N LEU A 366 10.22 -20.25 -9.08
CA LEU A 366 9.22 -20.43 -10.13
C LEU A 366 9.56 -19.72 -11.45
N THR A 367 10.77 -19.15 -11.58
CA THR A 367 11.27 -18.62 -12.85
C THR A 367 11.69 -19.77 -13.77
N MET A 368 11.16 -19.80 -14.99
CA MET A 368 11.39 -20.89 -15.95
C MET A 368 11.76 -20.33 -17.32
N VAL A 369 12.61 -21.05 -18.06
CA VAL A 369 12.85 -20.80 -19.49
C VAL A 369 12.55 -22.07 -20.27
N MET A 370 11.76 -21.96 -21.33
CA MET A 370 11.41 -23.05 -22.23
C MET A 370 12.03 -22.79 -23.60
N GLY A 371 12.73 -23.79 -24.16
CA GLY A 371 13.68 -23.55 -25.23
C GLY A 371 14.82 -22.68 -24.68
N ASP A 372 15.09 -21.55 -25.33
CA ASP A 372 16.01 -20.52 -24.83
C ASP A 372 15.45 -19.09 -24.98
N ASP A 373 14.21 -18.92 -25.47
CA ASP A 373 13.58 -17.64 -25.77
C ASP A 373 12.22 -17.41 -25.09
N MET A 374 11.64 -18.42 -24.42
CA MET A 374 10.32 -18.32 -23.77
C MET A 374 10.47 -18.29 -22.25
N VAL A 375 10.42 -17.10 -21.66
CA VAL A 375 10.65 -16.87 -20.22
C VAL A 375 9.32 -16.74 -19.48
N LYS A 376 9.19 -17.47 -18.37
CA LYS A 376 8.11 -17.37 -17.39
C LYS A 376 8.66 -16.80 -16.09
N VAL A 377 7.99 -15.79 -15.54
CA VAL A 377 8.32 -15.17 -14.24
C VAL A 377 7.05 -15.06 -13.39
N ILE A 378 7.18 -15.47 -12.12
CA ILE A 378 6.15 -15.31 -11.10
C ILE A 378 6.59 -14.17 -10.16
N ALA A 379 5.67 -13.25 -9.84
CA ALA A 379 5.95 -12.16 -8.92
C ALA A 379 4.76 -11.86 -7.98
N TRP A 380 5.02 -11.86 -6.68
CA TRP A 380 4.06 -11.59 -5.61
C TRP A 380 3.97 -10.09 -5.30
N TYR A 381 2.80 -9.63 -4.85
CA TYR A 381 2.59 -8.25 -4.40
C TYR A 381 1.44 -8.12 -3.39
N ASP A 382 1.65 -7.37 -2.30
CA ASP A 382 0.53 -6.88 -1.48
C ASP A 382 -0.22 -5.81 -2.26
N ASN A 383 -1.37 -6.20 -2.80
CA ASN A 383 -2.21 -5.36 -3.64
C ASN A 383 -2.93 -4.22 -2.88
N GLU A 384 -2.74 -4.10 -1.55
CA GLU A 384 -3.26 -2.99 -0.73
C GLU A 384 -2.13 -2.22 -0.02
N TRP A 385 -1.07 -2.86 0.47
CA TRP A 385 0.02 -2.22 1.23
C TRP A 385 1.16 -1.70 0.34
N GLY A 386 1.86 -2.57 -0.40
CA GLY A 386 2.95 -2.16 -1.30
C GLY A 386 2.49 -1.16 -2.35
N TYR A 387 1.24 -1.27 -2.82
CA TYR A 387 0.63 -0.23 -3.65
C TYR A 387 0.42 1.11 -2.93
N SER A 388 0.01 1.09 -1.65
CA SER A 388 -0.15 2.33 -0.86
C SER A 388 1.18 2.99 -0.56
N GLN A 389 2.25 2.22 -0.32
CA GLN A 389 3.61 2.76 -0.25
C GLN A 389 3.98 3.51 -1.54
N ARG A 390 3.64 2.96 -2.73
CA ARG A 390 3.84 3.67 -4.01
C ARG A 390 3.02 4.95 -4.15
N VAL A 391 1.82 5.03 -3.58
CA VAL A 391 1.03 6.28 -3.56
C VAL A 391 1.72 7.33 -2.68
N VAL A 392 2.29 6.96 -1.53
CA VAL A 392 3.07 7.89 -0.70
C VAL A 392 4.38 8.29 -1.39
N ASP A 393 5.11 7.34 -1.99
CA ASP A 393 6.34 7.64 -2.75
C ASP A 393 6.10 8.63 -3.91
N LEU A 394 5.02 8.44 -4.68
CA LEU A 394 4.68 9.37 -5.77
C LEU A 394 4.19 10.73 -5.23
N ALA A 395 3.52 10.76 -4.07
CA ALA A 395 3.18 12.03 -3.41
C ALA A 395 4.42 12.76 -2.86
N ASP A 396 5.40 12.04 -2.29
CA ASP A 396 6.69 12.59 -1.87
C ASP A 396 7.48 13.13 -3.09
N ILE A 397 7.45 12.45 -4.25
CA ILE A 397 8.01 12.97 -5.52
C ILE A 397 7.31 14.25 -5.97
N VAL A 398 5.98 14.32 -5.88
CA VAL A 398 5.18 15.50 -6.21
C VAL A 398 5.54 16.68 -5.28
N ALA A 399 5.79 16.44 -4.00
CA ALA A 399 6.19 17.45 -3.02
C ALA A 399 7.62 17.96 -3.23
N ASN A 400 8.57 17.05 -3.49
CA ASN A 400 9.97 17.40 -3.74
C ASN A 400 10.17 18.16 -5.06
N ASN A 401 9.21 18.06 -5.99
CA ASN A 401 9.17 18.81 -7.24
C ASN A 401 8.00 19.81 -7.27
N TRP A 402 7.63 20.39 -6.12
CA TRP A 402 6.50 21.30 -6.04
C TRP A 402 6.78 22.67 -6.71
N LYS A 403 5.73 23.27 -7.29
CA LYS A 403 5.70 24.61 -7.90
C LYS A 403 4.42 25.34 -7.47
#